data_AF-A0A7L2HIS8-F1
#
_entry.id   AF-A0A7L2HIS8-F1
#
_cell.length_a   1.000
_cell.length_b   1.000
_cell.length_c   1.000
_cell.angle_alpha   90.00
_cell.angle_beta   90.00
_cell.angle_gamma   90.00
#
_symmetry.space_group_name_H-M   'P 1'
#
loop_
_entity.id
_entity.type
_entity.pdbx_description
1 polymer ?
#
loop_
_entity_poly.entity_id
_entity_poly.type
_entity_poly.pdbx_seq_one_letter_code
_entity_poly.pdbx_strand_id
1 'polypeptide(L)'
;CTLCGRAEADADICGPKLEKRGLCAHKFCLLFANNLFQQRLQGVGLVGFLLEDIRRTVKRAAQQRCFVCGRSGPAITCRETGCDRSFHLPCAVEGGCITQFFGLYRSFCWEHRPEQAAE
;
A
#
# COMPACT_ATOMS: atom_id res chain seq x y z
N CYS A 1 4.42 7.54 8.49
CA CYS A 1 4.34 6.21 7.86
C CYS A 1 5.41 6.10 6.78
N THR A 2 6.26 5.08 6.85
CA THR A 2 7.39 4.87 5.93
C THR A 2 6.98 4.47 4.50
N LEU A 3 5.72 4.07 4.29
CA LEU A 3 5.20 3.60 3.00
C LEU A 3 4.41 4.67 2.24
N CYS A 4 3.79 5.64 2.93
CA CYS A 4 3.07 6.73 2.26
C CYS A 4 3.73 8.10 2.46
N GLY A 5 4.81 8.18 3.24
CA GLY A 5 5.52 9.42 3.54
C GLY A 5 4.72 10.44 4.36
N ARG A 6 3.48 10.13 4.76
CA ARG A 6 2.65 11.02 5.59
C ARG A 6 2.76 10.65 7.08
N ALA A 7 2.96 11.67 7.93
CA ALA A 7 3.02 11.51 9.39
C ALA A 7 1.62 11.27 9.97
N GLU A 8 0.65 12.01 9.44
CA GLU A 8 -0.78 11.92 9.68
C GLU A 8 -1.46 11.62 8.35
N ALA A 9 -2.32 10.60 8.35
CA ALA A 9 -3.20 10.29 7.24
C ALA A 9 -4.56 9.92 7.82
N ASP A 10 -5.60 10.13 7.03
CA ASP A 10 -6.96 9.76 7.39
C ASP A 10 -7.01 8.29 7.85
N ALA A 11 -7.51 8.07 9.06
CA ALA A 11 -7.58 6.76 9.69
C ALA A 11 -8.59 5.84 8.99
N ASP A 12 -9.63 6.40 8.37
CA ASP A 12 -10.61 5.65 7.59
C ASP A 12 -9.98 5.13 6.29
N ILE A 13 -9.03 5.89 5.71
CA ILE A 13 -8.33 5.48 4.47
C ILE A 13 -7.15 4.56 4.76
N CYS A 14 -6.30 4.92 5.72
CA CYS A 14 -5.01 4.25 5.95
C CYS A 14 -5.05 3.23 7.08
N GLY A 15 -6.08 3.26 7.93
CA GLY A 15 -6.16 2.47 9.14
C GLY A 15 -5.20 2.97 10.23
N PRO A 16 -5.14 2.28 11.38
CA PRO A 16 -4.32 2.70 12.50
C PRO A 16 -2.83 2.70 12.14
N LYS A 17 -2.11 3.65 12.73
CA LYS A 17 -0.65 3.74 12.66
C LYS A 17 -0.03 2.75 13.63
N LEU A 18 0.91 1.96 13.14
CA LEU A 18 1.57 0.91 13.90
C LEU A 18 3.07 1.18 13.93
N GLU A 19 3.69 0.92 15.07
CA GLU A 19 5.11 1.13 15.28
C GLU A 19 5.76 -0.07 15.96
N LYS A 20 6.92 -0.50 15.46
CA LYS A 20 7.75 -1.53 16.10
C LYS A 20 9.21 -1.36 15.69
N ARG A 21 10.11 -1.31 16.68
CA ARG A 21 11.58 -1.24 16.47
C ARG A 21 12.00 -0.15 15.45
N GLY A 22 11.42 1.05 15.58
CA GLY A 22 11.71 2.20 14.71
C GLY A 22 11.07 2.18 13.31
N LEU A 23 10.29 1.14 12.98
CA LEU A 23 9.48 1.11 11.77
C LEU A 23 8.07 1.56 12.10
N CYS A 24 7.58 2.55 11.36
CA CYS A 24 6.24 3.11 11.52
C CYS A 24 5.47 3.06 10.20
N ALA A 25 4.35 2.34 10.15
CA ALA A 25 3.51 2.23 8.97
C ALA A 25 2.02 2.15 9.34
N HIS A 26 1.14 2.62 8.45
CA HIS A 26 -0.30 2.41 8.63
C HIS A 26 -0.67 0.98 8.27
N LYS A 27 -1.65 0.40 8.97
CA LYS A 27 -2.11 -0.97 8.77
C LYS A 27 -2.46 -1.26 7.31
N PHE A 28 -3.28 -0.41 6.67
CA PHE A 28 -3.70 -0.67 5.29
C PHE A 28 -2.58 -0.37 4.28
N CYS A 29 -1.67 0.58 4.58
CA CYS A 29 -0.47 0.73 3.75
C CYS A 29 0.38 -0.55 3.70
N LEU A 30 0.46 -1.31 4.79
CA LEU A 30 1.17 -2.60 4.82
C LEU A 30 0.41 -3.68 4.02
N LEU A 31 -0.91 -3.80 4.22
CA LEU A 31 -1.71 -4.83 3.57
C LEU A 31 -1.72 -4.71 2.04
N PHE A 32 -1.70 -3.50 1.50
CA PHE A 32 -1.67 -3.25 0.06
C PHE A 32 -0.27 -3.08 -0.53
N ALA A 33 0.78 -3.16 0.31
CA ALA A 33 2.15 -3.04 -0.17
C ALA A 33 2.50 -4.21 -1.09
N ASN A 34 2.95 -3.89 -2.30
CA ASN A 34 3.24 -4.88 -3.31
C ASN A 34 4.39 -5.81 -2.87
N ASN A 35 4.24 -7.11 -3.08
CA ASN A 35 5.20 -8.15 -2.71
C ASN A 35 5.52 -8.23 -1.21
N LEU A 36 4.65 -7.72 -0.34
CA LEU A 36 4.76 -7.93 1.10
C LEU A 36 3.95 -9.18 1.47
N PHE A 37 4.63 -10.27 1.85
CA PHE A 37 3.97 -11.52 2.21
C PHE A 37 3.72 -11.56 3.71
N GLN A 38 2.45 -11.71 4.10
CA GLN A 38 2.09 -11.88 5.50
C GLN A 38 2.49 -13.28 5.95
N GLN A 39 3.41 -13.38 6.91
CA GLN A 39 3.73 -14.65 7.54
C GLN A 39 2.59 -15.00 8.51
N ARG A 40 2.09 -16.24 8.46
CA ARG A 40 1.01 -16.72 9.35
C ARG A 40 1.46 -16.96 10.81
N LEU A 41 2.70 -16.65 11.16
CA LEU A 41 3.22 -16.81 12.51
C LEU A 41 2.80 -15.63 13.39
N GLN A 42 1.99 -15.93 14.41
CA GLN A 42 1.62 -14.94 15.44
C GLN A 42 2.87 -14.46 16.20
N GLY A 43 2.90 -13.17 16.53
CA GLY A 43 3.98 -12.54 17.33
C GLY A 43 5.17 -11.99 16.55
N VAL A 44 5.30 -12.31 15.26
CA VAL A 44 6.43 -11.87 14.42
C VAL A 44 6.12 -10.55 13.71
N GLY A 45 7.05 -9.59 13.78
CA GLY A 45 6.99 -8.39 12.92
C GLY A 45 5.86 -7.39 13.22
N LEU A 46 5.44 -6.63 12.21
CA LEU A 46 4.37 -5.61 12.29
C LEU A 46 3.13 -6.15 11.57
N VAL A 47 2.06 -6.50 12.29
CA VAL A 47 0.86 -7.18 11.72
C VAL A 47 1.18 -8.51 11.01
N GLY A 48 2.16 -9.27 11.50
CA GLY A 48 2.57 -10.53 10.86
C GLY A 48 3.49 -10.35 9.65
N PHE A 49 3.93 -9.14 9.34
CA PHE A 49 4.96 -8.88 8.32
C PHE A 49 6.35 -8.75 8.94
N LEU A 50 7.32 -9.49 8.41
CA LEU A 50 8.72 -9.38 8.83
C LEU A 50 9.23 -7.95 8.63
N LEU A 51 9.91 -7.41 9.63
CA LEU A 51 10.45 -6.05 9.57
C LEU A 51 11.46 -5.89 8.43
N GLU A 52 12.20 -6.95 8.10
CA GLU A 52 13.14 -6.99 6.98
C GLU A 52 12.44 -6.90 5.63
N ASP A 53 11.31 -7.58 5.46
CA ASP A 53 10.50 -7.50 4.24
C ASP A 53 9.90 -6.11 4.08
N ILE A 54 9.40 -5.51 5.18
CA ILE A 54 8.93 -4.12 5.16
C ILE A 54 10.05 -3.19 4.70
N ARG A 55 11.25 -3.32 5.25
CA ARG A 55 12.42 -2.50 4.84
C ARG A 55 12.78 -2.72 3.37
N ARG A 56 12.74 -3.95 2.88
CA ARG A 56 12.99 -4.29 1.47
C ARG A 56 11.95 -3.64 0.57
N THR A 57 10.68 -3.73 0.92
CA THR A 57 9.58 -3.10 0.19
C THR A 57 9.70 -1.57 0.18
N VAL A 58 10.05 -0.95 1.31
CA VAL A 58 10.33 0.50 1.37
C VAL A 58 11.47 0.89 0.43
N LYS A 59 12.59 0.14 0.44
CA LYS A 59 13.73 0.39 -0.47
C LYS A 59 13.33 0.28 -1.94
N ARG A 60 12.51 -0.71 -2.30
CA ARG A 60 11.99 -0.87 -3.67
C ARG A 60 11.04 0.26 -4.04
N ALA A 61 10.08 0.58 -3.17
CA ALA A 61 9.11 1.65 -3.38
C ALA A 61 9.78 3.01 -3.56
N ALA A 62 10.92 3.26 -2.90
CA ALA A 62 11.69 4.50 -3.03
C ALA A 62 12.22 4.75 -4.46
N GLN A 63 12.35 3.70 -5.28
CA GLN A 63 12.77 3.81 -6.69
C GLN A 63 11.60 4.15 -7.62
N GLN A 64 10.36 4.03 -7.15
CA GLN A 64 9.16 4.35 -7.91
C GLN A 64 8.62 5.73 -7.52
N ARG A 65 7.81 6.32 -8.41
CA ARG A 65 7.16 7.62 -8.19
C ARG A 65 5.65 7.43 -8.19
N CYS A 66 4.98 8.06 -7.24
CA CYS A 66 3.53 8.09 -7.19
C CYS A 66 3.03 8.87 -8.40
N PHE A 67 2.23 8.24 -9.27
CA PHE A 67 1.72 8.94 -10.46
C PHE A 67 0.77 10.10 -10.09
N VAL A 68 0.16 10.06 -8.90
CA VAL A 68 -0.80 11.09 -8.43
C VAL A 68 -0.08 12.32 -7.92
N CYS A 69 0.83 12.17 -6.95
CA CYS A 69 1.47 13.29 -6.26
C CYS A 69 2.93 13.54 -6.67
N GLY A 70 3.48 12.72 -7.56
CA GLY A 70 4.86 12.80 -8.05
C GLY A 70 5.95 12.45 -7.03
N ARG A 71 5.62 12.21 -5.76
CA ARG A 71 6.61 11.89 -4.72
C ARG A 71 7.07 10.43 -4.82
N SER A 72 8.32 10.17 -4.48
CA SER A 72 8.88 8.82 -4.43
C SER A 72 8.33 8.01 -3.25
N GLY A 73 8.40 6.68 -3.34
CA GLY A 73 7.99 5.79 -2.26
C GLY A 73 6.59 5.14 -2.34
N PRO A 74 5.85 5.10 -3.47
CA PRO A 74 4.57 4.42 -3.48
C PRO A 74 4.76 2.91 -3.33
N ALA A 75 4.16 2.34 -2.29
CA ALA A 75 4.23 0.90 -2.03
C ALA A 75 3.13 0.10 -2.75
N ILE A 76 2.12 0.76 -3.33
CA ILE A 76 0.99 0.12 -4.01
C ILE A 76 1.20 0.25 -5.51
N THR A 77 1.08 -0.85 -6.24
CA THR A 77 1.09 -0.89 -7.70
C THR A 77 -0.24 -1.40 -8.22
N CYS A 78 -0.67 -0.90 -9.37
CA CYS A 78 -1.82 -1.46 -10.08
C CYS A 78 -1.68 -2.98 -10.25
N ARG A 79 -2.76 -3.71 -10.04
CA ARG A 79 -2.78 -5.18 -10.17
C ARG A 79 -2.76 -5.66 -11.61
N GLU A 80 -3.17 -4.80 -12.55
CA GLU A 80 -3.24 -5.16 -13.96
C GLU A 80 -1.88 -5.53 -14.55
N THR A 81 -1.86 -6.56 -15.38
CA THR A 81 -0.61 -7.09 -15.95
C THR A 81 -0.06 -6.08 -16.96
N GLY A 82 1.22 -5.70 -16.81
CA GLY A 82 1.85 -4.69 -17.66
C GLY A 82 1.55 -3.24 -17.27
N CYS A 83 0.86 -3.00 -16.15
CA CYS A 83 0.66 -1.65 -15.62
C CYS A 83 1.64 -1.33 -14.49
N ASP A 84 2.60 -0.43 -14.75
CA ASP A 84 3.60 0.00 -13.76
C ASP A 84 3.17 1.19 -12.90
N ARG A 85 1.89 1.59 -12.97
CA ARG A 85 1.39 2.74 -12.20
C ARG A 85 1.37 2.39 -10.70
N SER A 86 2.22 3.08 -9.94
CA SER A 86 2.27 2.99 -8.48
C SER A 86 1.74 4.26 -7.81
N PHE A 87 1.11 4.10 -6.65
CA PHE A 87 0.52 5.18 -5.87
C PHE A 87 0.62 4.95 -4.35
N HIS A 88 0.48 6.01 -3.58
CA HIS A 88 0.27 5.89 -2.13
C HIS A 88 -1.20 5.59 -1.86
N LEU A 89 -1.49 4.81 -0.81
CA LEU A 89 -2.86 4.60 -0.36
C LEU A 89 -3.68 5.90 -0.16
N PRO A 90 -3.17 6.94 0.54
CA PRO A 90 -3.90 8.21 0.66
C PRO A 90 -4.08 8.95 -0.68
N CYS A 91 -3.24 8.67 -1.68
CA CYS A 91 -3.40 9.24 -3.01
C CYS A 91 -4.40 8.47 -3.87
N ALA A 92 -4.90 7.31 -3.43
CA ALA A 92 -5.82 6.50 -4.21
C ALA A 92 -7.13 7.27 -4.52
N VAL A 93 -7.66 7.99 -3.53
CA VAL A 93 -8.88 8.80 -3.68
C VAL A 93 -8.69 9.92 -4.69
N GLU A 94 -7.64 10.74 -4.51
CA GLU A 94 -7.28 11.84 -5.43
C GLU A 94 -6.99 11.32 -6.85
N GLY A 95 -6.40 10.14 -6.97
CA GLY A 95 -6.01 9.52 -8.23
C GLY A 95 -7.10 8.69 -8.93
N GLY A 96 -8.31 8.63 -8.38
CA GLY A 96 -9.40 7.79 -8.92
C GLY A 96 -9.06 6.29 -8.94
N CYS A 97 -8.15 5.85 -8.08
CA CYS A 97 -7.78 4.44 -7.91
C CYS A 97 -8.82 3.71 -7.07
N ILE A 98 -8.96 2.40 -7.29
CA ILE A 98 -9.79 1.52 -6.46
C ILE A 98 -8.90 0.58 -5.67
N THR A 99 -9.10 0.51 -4.35
CA THR A 99 -8.48 -0.47 -3.45
C THR A 99 -9.55 -1.40 -2.89
N GLN A 100 -9.47 -2.69 -3.22
CA GLN A 100 -10.40 -3.71 -2.77
C GLN A 100 -9.89 -4.35 -1.48
N PHE A 101 -10.61 -4.13 -0.38
CA PHE A 101 -10.28 -4.64 0.96
C PHE A 101 -10.73 -6.09 1.20
N PHE A 102 -11.16 -6.80 0.15
CA PHE A 102 -11.64 -8.19 0.22
C PHE A 102 -10.77 -9.11 -0.62
N GLY A 103 -10.83 -10.41 -0.33
CA GLY A 103 -10.09 -11.44 -1.05
C GLY A 103 -8.57 -11.27 -0.92
N LEU A 104 -7.91 -10.94 -2.04
CA LEU A 104 -6.45 -10.87 -2.17
C LEU A 104 -5.87 -9.45 -2.01
N TYR A 105 -6.63 -8.51 -1.45
CA TYR A 105 -6.20 -7.11 -1.24
C TYR A 105 -5.57 -6.48 -2.49
N ARG A 106 -6.41 -6.14 -3.47
CA ARG A 106 -5.96 -5.64 -4.79
C ARG A 106 -6.16 -4.15 -4.91
N SER A 107 -5.36 -3.52 -5.75
CA SER A 107 -5.41 -2.09 -6.02
C SER A 107 -5.26 -1.83 -7.51
N PHE A 108 -6.05 -0.89 -8.04
CA PHE A 108 -6.15 -0.61 -9.47
C PHE A 108 -6.03 0.89 -9.71
N CYS A 109 -5.29 1.28 -10.76
CA CYS A 109 -5.28 2.68 -11.21
C CYS A 109 -6.62 3.05 -11.85
N TRP A 110 -6.83 4.34 -12.11
CA TRP A 110 -8.08 4.85 -12.71
C TRP A 110 -8.45 4.19 -14.04
N GLU A 111 -7.47 3.77 -14.83
CA GLU A 111 -7.66 3.11 -16.13
C GLU A 111 -8.07 1.63 -16.02
N HIS A 112 -7.59 0.93 -15.00
CA HIS A 112 -7.81 -0.51 -14.82
C HIS A 112 -8.75 -0.81 -13.64
N ARG A 113 -9.52 0.19 -13.22
CA ARG A 113 -10.49 0.01 -12.17
C ARG A 113 -11.54 -1.01 -12.64
N PRO A 114 -11.90 -2.01 -11.82
CA PRO A 114 -12.92 -2.97 -12.21
C PRO A 114 -14.25 -2.22 -12.37
N GLU A 115 -14.94 -2.47 -13.48
CA GLU A 115 -16.32 -2.06 -13.64
C GLU A 115 -17.16 -2.88 -12.66
N GLN A 116 -17.89 -2.21 -11.77
CA GLN A 116 -18.97 -2.90 -11.05
C GLN A 116 -20.03 -3.20 -12.10
N ALA A 117 -20.21 -4.47 -12.45
CA ALA A 117 -21.43 -4.89 -13.12
C ALA A 117 -22.58 -4.50 -12.17
N ALA A 118 -23.40 -3.55 -12.59
CA ALA A 118 -24.66 -3.30 -11.91
C ALA A 118 -25.50 -4.57 -12.08
N GLU A 119 -25.83 -5.23 -10.97
CA GLU A 119 -26.92 -6.21 -10.93
C GLU A 119 -28.27 -5.53 -11.19
#